data_AF-U3U595-F1
#
_entry.id   AF-U3U595-F1
#
_cell.length_a   1.000
_cell.length_b   1.000
_cell.length_c   1.000
_cell.angle_alpha   90.00
_cell.angle_beta   90.00
_cell.angle_gamma   90.00
#
_symmetry.space_group_name_H-M   'P 1'
#
loop_
_entity.id
_entity.type
_entity.pdbx_description
1 polymer ?
#
loop_
_entity_poly.entity_id
_entity_poly.type
_entity_poly.pdbx_seq_one_letter_code
_entity_poly.pdbx_strand_id
1 'polypeptide(L)'
;MQQTAEALRDFTARYVAHWQQQHGHFPASEELYGVPSPCIISELDERALDIQLQPDLTTFYTTQFAGDMRAHFAQQPLTLLQVWSEADFTRLQENLIGHLVMKRRLKQSPTLFIATTDSEQDVTAVCNLTGEVILEQPGTKKRQLLAVDIQTFFNTLQPVSP
;
A
#
# COMPACT_ATOMS: atom_id res chain seq x y z
N MET A 1 14.19 0.24 4.15
CA MET A 1 13.82 0.86 5.45
C MET A 1 13.89 2.38 5.41
N GLN A 2 15.04 3.05 5.63
CA GLN A 2 15.06 4.54 5.60
C GLN A 2 14.67 5.10 4.22
N GLN A 3 15.22 4.51 3.16
CA GLN A 3 14.93 4.92 1.77
C GLN A 3 13.46 4.70 1.38
N THR A 4 12.82 3.67 1.92
CA THR A 4 11.41 3.35 1.68
C THR A 4 10.48 4.37 2.34
N ALA A 5 10.76 4.71 3.60
CA ALA A 5 10.03 5.75 4.32
C ALA A 5 10.19 7.12 3.65
N GLU A 6 11.41 7.45 3.20
CA GLU A 6 11.70 8.66 2.44
C GLU A 6 10.92 8.69 1.12
N ALA A 7 10.97 7.61 0.32
CA ALA A 7 10.24 7.54 -0.95
C ALA A 7 8.71 7.64 -0.77
N LEU A 8 8.15 7.04 0.29
CA LEU A 8 6.73 7.17 0.62
C LEU A 8 6.36 8.61 1.03
N ARG A 9 7.18 9.24 1.87
CA ARG A 9 6.99 10.64 2.27
C ARG A 9 7.10 11.59 1.08
N ASP A 10 8.06 11.35 0.19
CA ASP A 10 8.25 12.12 -1.03
C ASP A 10 7.04 11.97 -1.98
N PHE A 11 6.54 10.76 -2.16
CA PHE A 11 5.30 10.53 -2.91
C PHE A 11 4.11 11.27 -2.27
N THR A 12 3.95 11.15 -0.95
CA THR A 12 2.87 11.82 -0.20
C THR A 12 2.94 13.33 -0.33
N ALA A 13 4.13 13.92 -0.26
CA ALA A 13 4.35 15.34 -0.44
C ALA A 13 3.97 15.79 -1.87
N ARG A 14 4.38 15.03 -2.90
CA ARG A 14 3.97 15.29 -4.29
C ARG A 14 2.44 15.21 -4.46
N TYR A 15 1.79 14.24 -3.81
CA TYR A 15 0.35 14.07 -3.84
C TYR A 15 -0.39 15.26 -3.22
N VAL A 16 0.02 15.69 -2.02
CA VAL A 16 -0.55 16.86 -1.35
C VAL A 16 -0.35 18.13 -2.18
N ALA A 17 0.85 18.34 -2.74
CA ALA A 17 1.14 19.50 -3.57
C ALA A 17 0.28 19.53 -4.84
N HIS A 18 0.12 18.38 -5.51
CA HIS A 18 -0.73 18.25 -6.69
C HIS A 18 -2.19 18.61 -6.37
N TRP A 19 -2.73 18.08 -5.26
CA TRP A 19 -4.09 18.37 -4.82
C TRP A 19 -4.29 19.86 -4.51
N GLN A 20 -3.37 20.45 -3.75
CA GLN A 20 -3.45 21.87 -3.41
C GLN A 20 -3.43 22.76 -4.64
N GLN A 21 -2.62 22.43 -5.64
CA GLN A 21 -2.55 23.19 -6.89
C GLN A 21 -3.88 23.13 -7.66
N GLN A 22 -4.59 21.99 -7.63
CA GLN A 22 -5.84 21.82 -8.37
C GLN A 22 -7.08 22.35 -7.62
N HIS A 23 -7.16 22.15 -6.31
CA HIS A 23 -8.37 22.42 -5.52
C HIS A 23 -8.24 23.60 -4.54
N GLY A 24 -7.02 24.10 -4.30
CA GLY A 24 -6.76 25.20 -3.35
C GLY A 24 -6.85 24.83 -1.87
N HIS A 25 -6.99 23.53 -1.55
CA HIS A 25 -7.00 23.01 -0.17
C HIS A 25 -6.23 21.67 -0.09
N PHE A 26 -6.01 21.15 1.12
CA PHE A 26 -5.39 19.84 1.33
C PHE A 26 -6.33 18.69 0.92
N PRO A 27 -5.82 17.48 0.63
CA PRO A 27 -6.65 16.32 0.37
C PRO A 27 -7.73 16.15 1.45
N ALA A 28 -8.98 16.08 1.00
CA ALA A 28 -10.14 15.87 1.85
C ALA A 28 -10.85 14.61 1.35
N SER A 29 -11.17 13.70 2.26
CA SER A 29 -11.96 12.52 1.96
C SER A 29 -13.30 12.64 2.67
N GLU A 30 -14.40 12.63 1.92
CA GLU A 30 -15.76 12.59 2.47
C GLU A 30 -15.99 11.33 3.32
N GLU A 31 -15.34 10.21 2.97
CA GLU A 31 -15.41 8.95 3.70
C GLU A 31 -14.72 9.02 5.08
N LEU A 32 -13.85 10.01 5.29
CA LEU A 32 -13.00 10.15 6.48
C LEU A 32 -13.31 11.40 7.33
N TYR A 33 -14.40 12.11 7.03
CA TYR A 33 -14.78 13.33 7.77
C TYR A 33 -15.04 13.03 9.26
N GLY A 34 -14.21 13.61 10.15
CA GLY A 34 -14.38 13.56 11.60
C GLY A 34 -13.59 12.47 12.34
N VAL A 35 -12.73 11.71 11.66
CA VAL A 35 -11.88 10.70 12.30
C VAL A 35 -10.48 11.25 12.59
N PRO A 36 -10.02 11.30 13.86
CA PRO A 36 -8.69 11.79 14.20
C PRO A 36 -7.59 10.80 13.78
N SER A 37 -6.50 11.31 13.21
CA SER A 37 -5.31 10.56 12.84
C SER A 37 -4.21 10.80 13.90
N PRO A 38 -3.97 9.87 14.85
CA PRO A 38 -2.82 9.97 15.77
C PRO A 38 -1.48 9.82 15.00
N CYS A 39 -0.32 9.87 15.68
CA CYS A 39 0.94 9.39 15.09
C CYS A 39 1.06 7.88 15.37
N ILE A 40 1.60 7.07 14.45
CA ILE A 40 1.63 5.60 14.60
C ILE A 40 2.51 5.17 15.80
N ILE A 41 1.92 4.41 16.73
CA ILE A 41 2.60 3.65 17.81
C ILE A 41 2.30 2.15 17.63
N SER A 42 2.15 1.69 16.38
CA SER A 42 1.73 0.32 16.05
C SER A 42 2.77 -0.39 15.17
N GLU A 43 2.95 -1.68 15.39
CA GLU A 43 3.82 -2.56 14.60
C GLU A 43 2.97 -3.61 13.88
N LEU A 44 3.35 -4.01 12.66
CA LEU A 44 2.73 -5.16 11.99
C LEU A 44 3.10 -6.43 12.76
N ASP A 45 2.12 -7.16 13.29
CA ASP A 45 2.42 -8.34 14.12
C ASP A 45 2.78 -9.56 13.24
N GLU A 46 4.08 -9.74 13.00
CA GLU A 46 4.64 -10.89 12.28
C GLU A 46 4.23 -12.24 12.90
N ARG A 47 3.97 -12.29 14.22
CA ARG A 47 3.51 -13.52 14.88
C ARG A 47 2.07 -13.83 14.52
N ALA A 48 1.21 -12.81 14.44
CA ALA A 48 -0.16 -12.98 13.96
C ALA A 48 -0.21 -13.38 12.48
N LEU A 49 0.74 -12.90 11.68
CA LEU A 49 0.89 -13.22 10.27
C LEU A 49 1.60 -14.56 9.99
N ASP A 50 2.24 -15.15 11.01
CA ASP A 50 2.99 -16.42 10.94
C ASP A 50 4.03 -16.41 9.80
N ILE A 51 4.70 -15.27 9.62
CA ILE A 51 5.75 -15.04 8.62
C ILE A 51 6.64 -13.86 9.02
N GLN A 52 7.93 -13.93 8.70
CA GLN A 52 8.82 -12.77 8.77
C GLN A 52 8.59 -11.88 7.55
N LEU A 53 8.30 -10.61 7.77
CA LEU A 53 7.97 -9.69 6.69
C LEU A 53 9.19 -9.05 6.07
N GLN A 54 9.05 -8.64 4.82
CA GLN A 54 9.97 -7.67 4.23
C GLN A 54 9.92 -6.37 5.06
N PRO A 55 11.07 -5.84 5.53
CA PRO A 55 11.10 -4.63 6.35
C PRO A 55 10.44 -3.42 5.69
N ASP A 56 10.43 -3.39 4.35
CA ASP A 56 9.81 -2.33 3.57
C ASP A 56 8.28 -2.34 3.65
N LEU A 57 7.64 -3.50 3.86
CA LEU A 57 6.19 -3.61 4.08
C LEU A 57 5.79 -3.07 5.45
N THR A 58 6.56 -3.39 6.49
CA THR A 58 6.37 -2.79 7.82
C THR A 58 6.50 -1.28 7.69
N THR A 59 7.58 -0.81 7.05
CA THR A 59 7.80 0.63 6.81
C THR A 59 6.61 1.27 6.08
N PHE A 60 6.11 0.63 5.02
CA PHE A 60 4.98 1.15 4.24
C PHE A 60 3.74 1.42 5.09
N TYR A 61 3.36 0.46 5.95
CA TYR A 61 2.14 0.55 6.76
C TYR A 61 2.29 1.28 8.08
N THR A 62 3.53 1.53 8.54
CA THR A 62 3.78 2.17 9.86
C THR A 62 4.45 3.54 9.77
N THR A 63 4.77 4.04 8.57
CA THR A 63 5.44 5.35 8.42
C THR A 63 4.53 6.54 8.75
N GLN A 64 3.25 6.45 8.39
CA GLN A 64 2.29 7.54 8.53
C GLN A 64 0.87 6.99 8.56
N PHE A 65 -0.04 7.71 9.21
CA PHE A 65 -1.46 7.55 8.90
C PHE A 65 -1.80 8.49 7.74
N ALA A 66 -2.54 7.97 6.76
CA ALA A 66 -2.97 8.70 5.59
C ALA A 66 -4.25 8.06 5.04
N GLY A 67 -5.03 8.86 4.31
CA GLY A 67 -6.07 8.29 3.46
C GLY A 67 -5.45 7.66 2.22
N ASP A 68 -6.21 6.82 1.54
CA ASP A 68 -5.80 6.22 0.29
C ASP A 68 -5.43 7.29 -0.75
N MET A 69 -4.40 6.99 -1.57
CA MET A 69 -3.85 7.94 -2.53
C MET A 69 -3.98 7.41 -3.95
N ARG A 70 -4.70 8.13 -4.81
CA ARG A 70 -4.82 7.79 -6.23
C ARG A 70 -3.53 8.15 -6.98
N ALA A 71 -3.10 7.26 -7.85
CA ALA A 71 -1.89 7.45 -8.66
C ALA A 71 -1.99 6.73 -9.99
N HIS A 72 -1.10 7.09 -10.91
CA HIS A 72 -0.81 6.31 -12.10
C HIS A 72 0.55 5.63 -11.99
N PHE A 73 0.60 4.35 -12.35
CA PHE A 73 1.82 3.62 -12.68
C PHE A 73 1.81 3.30 -14.18
N ALA A 74 2.79 3.78 -14.94
CA ALA A 74 2.85 3.56 -16.39
C ALA A 74 1.52 3.85 -17.14
N GLN A 75 0.84 4.96 -16.79
CA GLN A 75 -0.49 5.36 -17.29
C GLN A 75 -1.67 4.48 -16.84
N GLN A 76 -1.45 3.48 -15.98
CA GLN A 76 -2.52 2.68 -15.40
C GLN A 76 -2.91 3.22 -14.02
N PRO A 77 -4.20 3.43 -13.76
CA PRO A 77 -4.68 3.90 -12.47
C PRO A 77 -4.56 2.83 -11.38
N LEU A 78 -4.20 3.31 -10.20
CA LEU A 78 -4.18 2.53 -8.98
C LEU A 78 -4.51 3.43 -7.78
N THR A 79 -4.94 2.79 -6.69
CA THR A 79 -5.14 3.45 -5.40
C THR A 79 -4.22 2.81 -4.38
N LEU A 80 -3.22 3.56 -3.92
CA LEU A 80 -2.35 3.13 -2.82
C LEU A 80 -3.16 3.06 -1.54
N LEU A 81 -3.12 1.91 -0.90
CA LEU A 81 -3.81 1.64 0.34
C LEU A 81 -2.98 2.18 1.50
N GLN A 82 -3.58 3.00 2.35
CA GLN A 82 -2.93 3.55 3.53
C GLN A 82 -3.72 3.17 4.79
N VAL A 83 -3.06 3.33 5.93
CA VAL A 83 -3.71 3.13 7.22
C VAL A 83 -4.21 4.49 7.67
N TRP A 84 -5.49 4.60 8.02
CA TRP A 84 -6.03 5.87 8.48
C TRP A 84 -6.05 6.04 10.02
N SER A 85 -6.20 4.93 10.75
CA SER A 85 -6.28 4.92 12.21
C SER A 85 -5.87 3.56 12.77
N GLU A 86 -5.71 3.44 14.09
CA GLU A 86 -5.42 2.15 14.74
C GLU A 86 -6.53 1.09 14.53
N ALA A 87 -7.80 1.53 14.46
CA ALA A 87 -8.91 0.64 14.17
C ALA A 87 -8.84 0.10 12.74
N ASP A 88 -8.45 0.96 11.80
CA ASP A 88 -8.22 0.60 10.41
C ASP A 88 -7.01 -0.33 10.25
N PHE A 89 -5.94 -0.07 11.01
CA PHE A 89 -4.76 -0.94 11.09
C PHE A 89 -5.10 -2.38 11.49
N THR A 90 -6.04 -2.55 12.42
CA THR A 90 -6.52 -3.89 12.83
C THR A 90 -7.21 -4.61 11.68
N ARG A 91 -8.09 -3.92 10.95
CA ARG A 91 -8.79 -4.47 9.77
C ARG A 91 -7.82 -4.82 8.65
N LEU A 92 -6.83 -3.96 8.40
CA LEU A 92 -5.77 -4.22 7.44
C LEU A 92 -5.03 -5.52 7.78
N GLN A 93 -4.64 -5.71 9.04
CA GLN A 93 -3.97 -6.95 9.47
C GLN A 93 -4.84 -8.18 9.22
N GLU A 94 -6.13 -8.13 9.56
CA GLU A 94 -7.07 -9.24 9.28
C GLU A 94 -7.14 -9.57 7.78
N ASN A 95 -7.20 -8.55 6.92
CA ASN A 95 -7.21 -8.72 5.47
C ASN A 95 -5.91 -9.34 4.95
N LEU A 96 -4.75 -8.90 5.48
CA LEU A 96 -3.44 -9.45 5.15
C LEU A 96 -3.31 -10.91 5.58
N ILE A 97 -3.77 -11.26 6.79
CA ILE A 97 -3.81 -12.65 7.28
C ILE A 97 -4.67 -13.51 6.33
N GLY A 98 -5.87 -13.05 5.97
CA GLY A 98 -6.76 -13.75 5.06
C GLY A 98 -6.09 -14.04 3.71
N HIS A 99 -5.43 -13.04 3.13
CA HIS A 99 -4.69 -13.18 1.88
C HIS A 99 -3.53 -14.18 1.98
N LEU A 100 -2.72 -14.10 3.04
CA LEU A 100 -1.61 -15.03 3.27
C LEU A 100 -2.09 -16.47 3.49
N VAL A 101 -3.18 -16.68 4.24
CA VAL A 101 -3.79 -18.01 4.45
C VAL A 101 -4.25 -18.60 3.12
N MET A 102 -4.90 -17.80 2.27
CA MET A 102 -5.29 -18.21 0.92
C MET A 102 -4.06 -18.59 0.08
N LYS A 103 -3.01 -17.76 0.04
CA LYS A 103 -1.77 -18.05 -0.69
C LYS A 103 -1.12 -19.36 -0.23
N ARG A 104 -1.07 -19.59 1.09
CA ARG A 104 -0.55 -20.83 1.69
C ARG A 104 -1.35 -22.05 1.24
N ARG A 105 -2.69 -21.98 1.27
CA ARG A 105 -3.58 -23.08 0.79
C ARG A 105 -3.34 -23.40 -0.69
N LEU A 106 -3.09 -22.39 -1.50
CA LEU A 106 -2.83 -22.52 -2.94
C LEU A 106 -1.36 -22.83 -3.29
N LYS A 107 -0.48 -22.97 -2.29
CA LYS A 107 0.97 -23.17 -2.45
C LYS A 107 1.61 -22.09 -3.33
N GLN A 108 1.18 -20.84 -3.14
CA GLN A 108 1.70 -19.68 -3.85
C GLN A 108 2.69 -18.91 -2.99
N SER A 109 3.57 -18.14 -3.63
CA SER A 109 4.49 -17.24 -2.91
C SER A 109 3.71 -16.24 -2.06
N PRO A 110 4.12 -16.01 -0.80
CA PRO A 110 3.48 -15.02 0.06
C PRO A 110 3.69 -13.63 -0.53
N THR A 111 2.61 -12.86 -0.56
CA THR A 111 2.55 -11.50 -1.10
C THR A 111 1.67 -10.67 -0.18
N LEU A 112 1.95 -9.39 -0.06
CA LEU A 112 1.12 -8.45 0.69
C LEU A 112 0.71 -7.33 -0.26
N PHE A 113 -0.60 -7.15 -0.45
CA PHE A 113 -1.13 -6.09 -1.32
C PHE A 113 -0.76 -4.72 -0.72
N ILE A 114 -0.56 -3.73 -1.57
CA ILE A 114 -0.25 -2.32 -1.23
C ILE A 114 -1.07 -1.32 -2.04
N ALA A 115 -1.73 -1.76 -3.12
CA ALA A 115 -2.61 -0.94 -3.92
C ALA A 115 -3.72 -1.77 -4.59
N THR A 116 -4.87 -1.15 -4.82
CA THR A 116 -5.91 -1.68 -5.73
C THR A 116 -5.76 -1.07 -7.12
N THR A 117 -6.37 -1.69 -8.11
CA THR A 117 -6.47 -1.18 -9.49
C THR A 117 -7.95 -0.98 -9.84
N ASP A 118 -8.23 -0.44 -11.03
CA ASP A 118 -9.61 -0.38 -11.55
C ASP A 118 -10.20 -1.77 -11.87
N SER A 119 -9.35 -2.80 -11.96
CA SER A 119 -9.77 -4.19 -12.07
C SER A 119 -10.15 -4.71 -10.69
N GLU A 120 -11.39 -5.19 -10.53
CA GLU A 120 -11.84 -5.86 -9.30
C GLU A 120 -11.05 -7.15 -8.99
N GLN A 121 -10.29 -7.66 -9.96
CA GLN A 121 -9.55 -8.91 -9.84
C GLN A 121 -8.06 -8.71 -9.56
N ASP A 122 -7.50 -7.54 -9.88
CA ASP A 122 -6.06 -7.33 -9.84
C ASP A 122 -5.65 -6.39 -8.72
N VAL A 123 -4.62 -6.80 -7.97
CA VAL A 123 -4.02 -6.01 -6.89
C VAL A 123 -2.54 -5.82 -7.15
N THR A 124 -2.01 -4.67 -6.73
CA THR A 124 -0.57 -4.46 -6.66
C THR A 124 -0.08 -4.93 -5.30
N ALA A 125 0.89 -5.83 -5.28
CA ALA A 125 1.41 -6.47 -4.07
C ALA A 125 2.93 -6.57 -4.08
N VAL A 126 3.51 -6.73 -2.89
CA VAL A 126 4.94 -6.97 -2.70
C VAL A 126 5.15 -8.45 -2.45
N CYS A 127 6.04 -9.08 -3.20
CA CYS A 127 6.46 -10.44 -2.95
C CYS A 127 7.29 -10.50 -1.67
N ASN A 128 6.80 -11.20 -0.65
CA ASN A 128 7.48 -11.24 0.65
C ASN A 128 8.82 -12.01 0.60
N LEU A 129 9.08 -12.77 -0.47
CA LEU A 129 10.34 -13.49 -0.66
C LEU A 129 11.39 -12.66 -1.39
N THR A 130 10.98 -11.84 -2.36
CA THR A 130 11.92 -11.13 -3.27
C THR A 130 11.96 -9.62 -3.05
N GLY A 131 10.94 -9.03 -2.40
CA GLY A 131 10.78 -7.59 -2.27
C GLY A 131 10.20 -6.91 -3.53
N GLU A 132 10.04 -7.66 -4.62
CA GLU A 132 9.53 -7.16 -5.89
C GLU A 132 8.07 -6.69 -5.76
N VAL A 133 7.75 -5.59 -6.43
CA VAL A 133 6.37 -5.12 -6.58
C VAL A 133 5.78 -5.73 -7.84
N ILE A 134 4.65 -6.41 -7.69
CA ILE A 134 3.97 -7.16 -8.74
C ILE A 134 2.51 -6.75 -8.86
N LEU A 135 1.98 -6.82 -10.07
CA LEU A 135 0.54 -6.92 -10.31
C LEU A 135 0.17 -8.40 -10.24
N GLU A 136 -0.80 -8.76 -9.43
CA GLU A 136 -1.27 -10.13 -9.32
C GLU A 136 -2.79 -10.24 -9.28
N GLN A 137 -3.30 -11.36 -9.78
CA GLN A 137 -4.69 -11.76 -9.63
C GLN A 137 -4.79 -12.77 -8.48
N PRO A 138 -5.31 -12.39 -7.29
CA PRO A 138 -5.44 -13.27 -6.14
C PRO A 138 -6.12 -14.59 -6.49
N GLY A 139 -5.62 -15.69 -5.92
CA GLY A 139 -6.12 -17.02 -6.22
C GLY A 139 -5.53 -17.69 -7.47
N THR A 140 -4.77 -16.96 -8.30
CA THR A 140 -4.20 -17.48 -9.55
C THR A 140 -2.66 -17.42 -9.57
N LYS A 141 -2.03 -17.98 -10.61
CA LYS A 141 -0.58 -17.85 -10.85
C LYS A 141 -0.20 -16.64 -11.73
N LYS A 142 -1.18 -15.84 -12.16
CA LYS A 142 -0.93 -14.68 -13.02
C LYS A 142 -0.25 -13.60 -12.19
N ARG A 143 0.93 -13.18 -12.64
CA ARG A 143 1.74 -12.13 -12.03
C ARG A 143 2.53 -11.39 -13.09
N GLN A 144 2.70 -10.09 -12.90
CA GLN A 144 3.55 -9.23 -13.72
C GLN A 144 4.44 -8.40 -12.79
N LEU A 145 5.74 -8.38 -13.06
CA LEU A 145 6.67 -7.51 -12.35
C LEU A 145 6.40 -6.05 -12.73
N LEU A 146 6.21 -5.18 -11.73
CA LEU A 146 6.06 -3.74 -11.91
C LEU A 146 7.35 -3.00 -11.54
N ALA A 147 7.96 -3.36 -10.41
CA ALA A 147 9.22 -2.79 -9.96
C ALA A 147 10.03 -3.81 -9.16
N VAL A 148 11.35 -3.62 -9.14
CA VAL A 148 12.27 -4.50 -8.41
C VAL A 148 12.16 -4.37 -6.89
N ASP A 149 11.67 -3.24 -6.40
CA ASP A 149 11.41 -2.96 -4.98
C ASP A 149 10.36 -1.84 -4.81
N ILE A 150 9.89 -1.64 -3.56
CA ILE A 150 8.89 -0.63 -3.21
C ILE A 150 9.39 0.79 -3.48
N GLN A 151 10.67 1.07 -3.21
CA GLN A 151 11.24 2.41 -3.41
C GLN A 151 11.19 2.82 -4.88
N THR A 152 11.65 1.93 -5.76
CA THR A 152 11.60 2.11 -7.22
C THR A 152 10.17 2.32 -7.67
N PHE A 153 9.22 1.53 -7.14
CA PHE A 153 7.81 1.69 -7.43
C PHE A 153 7.31 3.12 -7.09
N PHE A 154 7.50 3.61 -5.86
CA PHE A 154 7.05 4.96 -5.46
C PHE A 154 7.68 6.08 -6.29
N ASN A 155 8.95 5.94 -6.67
CA ASN A 155 9.61 6.93 -7.51
C ASN A 155 8.97 7.05 -8.90
N THR A 156 8.37 5.96 -9.40
CA THR A 156 7.70 5.94 -10.72
C THR A 156 6.23 6.38 -10.69
N LEU A 157 5.61 6.46 -9.51
CA LEU A 157 4.21 6.85 -9.38
C LEU A 157 3.99 8.33 -9.69
N GLN A 158 2.88 8.61 -10.38
CA GLN A 158 2.39 9.94 -10.66
C GLN A 158 1.11 10.20 -9.84
N PRO A 159 1.08 11.23 -8.97
CA PRO A 159 -0.14 11.57 -8.24
C PRO A 159 -1.30 11.93 -9.15
N VAL A 160 -2.52 11.60 -8.71
CA VAL A 160 -3.77 12.01 -9.35
C VAL A 160 -4.70 12.58 -8.30
N SER A 161 -5.19 13.80 -8.48
CA SER A 161 -6.34 14.30 -7.73
C SER A 161 -7.64 13.99 -8.49
N PRO A 162 -8.71 13.60 -7.77
CA PRO A 162 -10.03 13.31 -8.34
C PRO A 162 -10.77 14.57 -8.83
#